data_AF-A0A1X6N9I4-F1
#
_entry.id   AF-A0A1X6N9I4-F1
#
_cell.length_a   1.000
_cell.length_b   1.000
_cell.length_c   1.000
_cell.angle_alpha   90.00
_cell.angle_beta   90.00
_cell.angle_gamma   90.00
#
_symmetry.space_group_name_H-M   'P 1'
#
loop_
_entity.id
_entity.type
_entity.pdbx_description
1 polymer ?
#
loop_
_entity_poly.entity_id
_entity_poly.type
_entity_poly.pdbx_seq_one_letter_code
_entity_poly.pdbx_strand_id
1 'polypeptide(L)'
;MSRFLSVVSLACVAASAVSGVVVFPRADVPSTYDEGYLEPYAQYHSRYLALDCEDQHDTDLFATCCHPMLASQSLSDRPAECNPWSSSSSSSTTSSTSSEEQSSSQVYSGGYATYFYQNGVAGACGTVHGDYDMIAAIDQDRYGNSGAVSSLCGKQVKITNTENQKTVTVTIADDCPTCDNSNSIDLSVGAFEAIADLSQGIVSIDWEYVN
;
A
#
# COMPACT_ATOMS: atom_id res chain seq x y z
N MET A 1 40.66 -48.47 -36.33
CA MET A 1 39.27 -47.99 -36.34
C MET A 1 38.83 -47.79 -34.89
N SER A 2 38.86 -46.55 -34.39
CA SER A 2 38.52 -46.21 -33.00
C SER A 2 37.01 -46.24 -32.75
N ARG A 3 36.59 -46.90 -31.68
CA ARG A 3 35.22 -46.80 -31.14
C ARG A 3 35.19 -45.79 -30.01
N PHE A 4 34.43 -44.71 -30.19
CA PHE A 4 34.15 -43.71 -29.16
C PHE A 4 33.12 -44.27 -28.16
N LEU A 5 33.47 -44.25 -26.87
CA LEU A 5 32.54 -44.48 -25.76
C LEU A 5 31.85 -43.16 -25.43
N SER A 6 30.51 -43.17 -25.43
CA SER A 6 29.68 -42.03 -25.05
C SER A 6 29.49 -42.05 -23.53
N VAL A 7 29.92 -40.99 -22.83
CA VAL A 7 29.75 -40.82 -21.39
C VAL A 7 28.57 -39.86 -21.17
N VAL A 8 27.49 -40.36 -20.59
CA VAL A 8 26.33 -39.55 -20.17
C VAL A 8 26.66 -38.95 -18.80
N SER A 9 26.94 -37.66 -18.75
CA SER A 9 27.06 -36.90 -17.50
C SER A 9 25.68 -36.44 -17.05
N LEU A 10 25.16 -37.07 -16.00
CA LEU A 10 23.96 -36.62 -15.29
C LEU A 10 24.40 -35.64 -14.20
N ALA A 11 24.16 -34.33 -14.41
CA ALA A 11 24.43 -33.31 -13.42
C ALA A 11 23.28 -33.27 -12.39
N CYS A 12 23.54 -33.70 -11.16
CA CYS A 12 22.64 -33.51 -10.03
C CYS A 12 22.78 -32.06 -9.52
N VAL A 13 21.77 -31.23 -9.76
CA VAL A 13 21.66 -29.91 -9.12
C VAL A 13 21.04 -30.12 -7.75
N ALA A 14 21.84 -30.01 -6.70
CA ALA A 14 21.35 -29.94 -5.33
C ALA A 14 20.77 -28.54 -5.11
N ALA A 15 19.44 -28.44 -5.05
CA ALA A 15 18.75 -27.22 -4.63
C ALA A 15 18.86 -27.10 -3.11
N SER A 16 19.70 -26.19 -2.63
CA SER A 16 19.73 -25.79 -1.23
C SER A 16 18.45 -25.01 -0.93
N ALA A 17 17.52 -25.64 -0.21
CA ALA A 17 16.38 -24.93 0.37
C ALA A 17 16.92 -24.01 1.48
N VAL A 18 17.04 -22.73 1.19
CA VAL A 18 17.23 -21.71 2.21
C VAL A 18 15.89 -21.60 2.92
N SER A 19 15.79 -22.13 4.14
CA SER A 19 14.67 -21.80 5.02
C SER A 19 14.78 -20.31 5.34
N GLY A 20 14.13 -19.49 4.52
CA GLY A 20 13.83 -18.12 4.86
C GLY A 20 13.02 -18.16 6.15
N VAL A 21 13.63 -17.76 7.25
CA VAL A 21 12.88 -17.36 8.42
C VAL A 21 12.05 -16.17 7.94
N VAL A 22 10.77 -16.39 7.70
CA VAL A 22 9.82 -15.31 7.50
C VAL A 22 9.80 -14.57 8.83
N VAL A 23 10.58 -13.50 8.91
CA VAL A 23 10.47 -12.54 10.00
C VAL A 23 9.16 -11.84 9.70
N PHE A 24 8.08 -12.33 10.30
CA PHE A 24 6.81 -11.63 10.28
C PHE A 24 7.08 -10.20 10.80
N PRO A 25 6.70 -9.15 10.05
CA PRO A 25 6.73 -7.80 10.59
C PRO A 25 5.95 -7.80 11.90
N ARG A 26 6.46 -7.07 12.89
CA ARG A 26 5.90 -7.07 14.23
C ARG A 26 4.51 -6.43 14.13
N ALA A 27 3.46 -7.25 14.22
CA ALA A 27 2.07 -6.79 14.16
C ALA A 27 1.74 -5.84 15.32
N ASP A 28 2.44 -5.97 16.45
CA ASP A 28 2.26 -5.11 17.61
C ASP A 28 3.31 -4.00 17.66
N VAL A 29 2.84 -2.77 17.88
CA VAL A 29 3.68 -1.61 18.20
C VAL A 29 4.61 -2.00 19.37
N PRO A 30 5.93 -1.77 19.27
CA PRO A 30 6.83 -2.04 20.36
C PRO A 30 6.39 -1.27 21.61
N SER A 31 6.29 -1.92 22.77
CA SER A 31 5.94 -1.25 24.04
C SER A 31 6.84 -0.07 24.43
N THR A 32 7.99 0.07 23.77
CA THR A 32 8.95 1.18 23.93
C THR A 32 8.74 2.31 22.92
N TYR A 33 7.75 2.21 22.03
CA TYR A 33 7.44 3.24 21.05
C TYR A 33 6.57 4.31 21.70
N ASP A 34 7.02 5.54 21.66
CA ASP A 34 6.43 6.65 22.42
C ASP A 34 5.27 7.28 21.61
N GLU A 35 4.10 6.62 21.66
CA GLU A 35 2.87 7.07 21.02
C GLU A 35 2.46 8.45 21.58
N GLY A 36 2.55 9.48 20.74
CA GLY A 36 2.27 10.88 21.09
C GLY A 36 3.50 11.80 21.07
N TYR A 37 4.71 11.24 21.17
CA TYR A 37 5.96 11.98 20.93
C TYR A 37 6.51 11.71 19.53
N LEU A 38 6.34 10.49 19.03
CA LEU A 38 6.73 10.07 17.69
C LEU A 38 5.52 10.02 16.75
N GLU A 39 5.79 10.05 15.44
CA GLU A 39 4.78 9.80 14.42
C GLU A 39 4.09 8.44 14.65
N PRO A 40 2.84 8.23 14.19
CA PRO A 40 2.16 6.95 14.34
C PRO A 40 3.04 5.79 13.85
N TYR A 41 3.20 4.74 14.68
CA TYR A 41 4.10 3.62 14.37
C TYR A 41 3.81 3.01 13.00
N ALA A 42 2.53 2.90 12.63
CA ALA A 42 2.12 2.44 11.31
C ALA A 42 2.72 3.30 10.18
N GLN A 43 2.63 4.63 10.25
CA GLN A 43 3.21 5.51 9.22
C GLN A 43 4.74 5.38 9.14
N TYR A 44 5.40 5.33 10.30
CA TYR A 44 6.84 5.08 10.37
C TYR A 44 7.20 3.74 9.74
N HIS A 45 6.48 2.68 10.09
CA HIS A 45 6.77 1.31 9.68
C HIS A 45 6.45 1.07 8.20
N SER A 46 5.36 1.65 7.67
CA SER A 46 5.06 1.62 6.23
C SER A 46 6.17 2.27 5.41
N ARG A 47 6.68 3.44 5.84
CA ARG A 47 7.83 4.06 5.17
C ARG A 47 9.10 3.23 5.34
N TYR A 48 9.31 2.63 6.51
CA TYR A 48 10.46 1.78 6.77
C TYR A 48 10.52 0.61 5.77
N LEU A 49 9.41 -0.10 5.60
CA LEU A 49 9.32 -1.20 4.64
C LEU A 49 9.42 -0.71 3.18
N ALA A 50 8.75 0.39 2.84
CA ALA A 50 8.78 0.93 1.48
C ALA A 50 10.16 1.47 1.03
N LEU A 51 11.07 1.72 1.97
CA LEU A 51 12.46 2.10 1.70
C LEU A 51 13.43 0.92 1.86
N ASP A 52 12.90 -0.30 2.05
CA ASP A 52 13.66 -1.52 2.35
C ASP A 52 14.65 -1.29 3.51
N CYS A 53 14.23 -0.55 4.53
CA CYS A 53 15.11 -0.13 5.62
C CYS A 53 15.70 -1.31 6.41
N GLU A 54 15.06 -2.48 6.38
CA GLU A 54 15.64 -3.74 6.89
C GLU A 54 16.97 -4.13 6.25
N ASP A 55 17.19 -3.74 4.99
CA ASP A 55 18.37 -4.14 4.20
C ASP A 55 19.40 -3.01 4.05
N GLN A 56 19.09 -1.82 4.56
CA GLN A 56 19.90 -0.60 4.37
C GLN A 56 20.76 -0.23 5.58
N HIS A 57 20.94 -1.13 6.55
CA HIS A 57 21.76 -0.88 7.73
C HIS A 57 23.18 -0.38 7.36
N ASP A 58 23.71 0.55 8.17
CA ASP A 58 25.02 1.21 7.98
C ASP A 58 25.15 2.09 6.73
N THR A 59 24.03 2.51 6.13
CA THR A 59 24.01 3.49 5.03
C THR A 59 23.57 4.88 5.47
N ASP A 60 23.91 5.89 4.66
CA ASP A 60 23.40 7.25 4.84
C ASP A 60 21.87 7.29 4.67
N LEU A 61 21.30 6.43 3.82
CA LEU A 61 19.85 6.30 3.66
C LEU A 61 19.20 5.85 4.97
N PHE A 62 19.79 4.86 5.65
CA PHE A 62 19.24 4.39 6.92
C PHE A 62 19.31 5.44 8.02
N ALA A 63 20.45 6.12 8.14
CA ALA A 63 20.61 7.22 9.09
C ALA A 63 19.66 8.40 8.81
N THR A 64 19.40 8.67 7.53
CA THR A 64 18.64 9.85 7.09
C THR A 64 17.15 9.60 6.99
N CYS A 65 16.69 8.37 6.70
CA CYS A 65 15.31 8.06 6.31
C CYS A 65 14.62 7.00 7.17
N CYS A 66 15.35 6.08 7.81
CA CYS A 66 14.79 4.88 8.45
C CYS A 66 14.47 5.03 9.95
N HIS A 67 14.40 6.27 10.43
CA HIS A 67 14.07 6.60 11.83
C HIS A 67 12.70 7.24 11.95
N PRO A 68 11.98 7.02 13.07
CA PRO A 68 10.73 7.69 13.35
C PRO A 68 10.91 9.20 13.41
N MET A 69 9.95 9.92 12.84
CA MET A 69 9.83 11.37 12.98
C MET A 69 9.18 11.72 14.32
N LEU A 70 9.40 12.95 14.78
CA LEU A 70 8.60 13.52 15.87
C LEU A 70 7.15 13.69 15.38
N ALA A 71 6.19 13.60 16.28
CA ALA A 71 4.77 13.80 15.96
C ALA A 71 4.46 15.17 15.33
N SER A 72 5.35 16.15 15.50
CA SER A 72 5.24 17.49 14.91
C SER A 72 5.91 17.66 13.55
N GLN A 73 6.59 16.63 13.05
CA GLN A 73 7.29 16.65 11.76
C GLN A 73 6.47 15.93 10.69
N SER A 74 6.63 16.34 9.45
CA SER A 74 5.98 15.77 8.28
C SER A 74 7.00 15.24 7.28
N LEU A 75 6.57 14.42 6.31
CA LEU A 75 7.45 13.93 5.25
C LEU A 75 8.10 15.06 4.43
N SER A 76 7.48 16.23 4.37
CA SER A 76 8.01 17.43 3.72
C SER A 76 9.23 18.03 4.42
N ASP A 77 9.43 17.70 5.70
CA ASP A 77 10.58 18.16 6.50
C ASP A 77 11.82 17.28 6.29
N ARG A 78 11.71 16.16 5.55
CA ARG A 78 12.82 15.26 5.21
C ARG A 78 13.31 15.44 3.78
N PRO A 79 14.54 14.99 3.48
CA PRO A 79 15.02 14.88 2.11
C PRO A 79 14.06 14.08 1.23
N ALA A 80 13.94 14.46 -0.06
CA ALA A 80 13.02 13.83 -1.00
C ALA A 80 13.28 12.33 -1.20
N GLU A 81 14.52 11.87 -1.02
CA GLU A 81 14.89 10.45 -1.05
C GLU A 81 14.27 9.63 0.09
N CYS A 82 13.87 10.28 1.19
CA CYS A 82 13.15 9.63 2.29
C CYS A 82 11.65 9.53 2.02
N ASN A 83 11.16 10.03 0.89
CA ASN A 83 9.79 9.89 0.48
C ASN A 83 9.68 8.82 -0.62
N PRO A 84 9.34 7.57 -0.28
CA PRO A 84 9.16 6.51 -1.29
C PRO A 84 8.07 6.85 -2.31
N TRP A 85 7.17 7.79 -1.97
CA TRP A 85 6.10 8.28 -2.84
C TRP A 85 6.53 9.41 -3.80
N SER A 86 7.74 9.96 -3.63
CA SER A 86 8.26 11.04 -4.49
C SER A 86 8.70 10.56 -5.88
N SER A 87 8.93 9.26 -6.07
CA SER A 87 9.28 8.67 -7.37
C SER A 87 8.12 8.71 -8.38
N SER A 88 6.88 8.97 -7.94
CA SER A 88 5.72 9.21 -8.81
C SER A 88 5.36 10.69 -8.97
N SER A 89 6.13 11.60 -8.36
CA SER A 89 5.87 13.04 -8.39
C SER A 89 7.07 13.81 -8.96
N SER A 90 7.30 13.65 -10.25
CA SER A 90 8.17 14.55 -11.01
C SER A 90 7.44 15.01 -12.27
N SER A 91 7.25 16.34 -12.37
CA SER A 91 6.50 17.13 -13.38
C SER A 91 5.07 17.45 -12.92
N SER A 92 4.65 18.68 -12.64
CA SER A 92 5.26 19.99 -12.89
C SER A 92 4.57 21.05 -12.04
N THR A 93 5.36 21.93 -11.45
CA THR A 93 4.93 23.24 -10.96
C THR A 93 4.33 24.03 -12.11
N THR A 94 3.06 24.38 -12.01
CA THR A 94 2.54 25.59 -12.65
C THR A 94 1.49 26.15 -11.71
N SER A 95 1.84 27.25 -11.07
CA SER A 95 0.89 28.12 -10.41
C SER A 95 -0.10 28.64 -11.46
N SER A 96 -1.35 28.27 -11.30
CA SER A 96 -2.48 28.91 -11.97
C SER A 96 -3.58 29.07 -10.94
N THR A 97 -3.74 30.30 -10.46
CA THR A 97 -5.00 30.82 -9.95
C THR A 97 -6.13 30.36 -10.85
N SER A 98 -7.10 29.62 -10.32
CA SER A 98 -8.52 29.74 -10.67
C SER A 98 -9.36 28.82 -9.77
N SER A 99 -10.20 29.49 -8.98
CA SER A 99 -11.56 29.08 -8.67
C SER A 99 -11.71 27.86 -7.75
N GLU A 100 -12.00 28.17 -6.49
CA GLU A 100 -12.89 27.38 -5.65
C GLU A 100 -14.19 27.09 -6.44
N GLU A 101 -14.19 26.00 -7.20
CA GLU A 101 -15.43 25.30 -7.47
C GLU A 101 -15.68 24.46 -6.21
N GLN A 102 -16.61 24.91 -5.38
CA GLN A 102 -17.26 24.05 -4.39
C GLN A 102 -17.96 22.92 -5.15
N SER A 103 -17.18 21.94 -5.62
CA SER A 103 -17.68 20.60 -5.89
C SER A 103 -18.03 20.07 -4.52
N SER A 104 -19.33 19.95 -4.24
CA SER A 104 -19.76 19.18 -3.08
C SER A 104 -19.25 17.76 -3.29
N SER A 105 -18.11 17.42 -2.69
CA SER A 105 -17.57 16.06 -2.71
C SER A 105 -18.67 15.16 -2.18
N GLN A 106 -19.25 14.35 -3.07
CA GLN A 106 -20.29 13.42 -2.70
C GLN A 106 -19.64 12.37 -1.80
N VAL A 107 -20.06 12.35 -0.54
CA VAL A 107 -19.69 11.30 0.41
C VAL A 107 -20.60 10.10 0.18
N TYR A 108 -19.98 8.94 0.00
CA TYR A 108 -20.64 7.64 -0.02
C TYR A 108 -20.50 7.02 1.37
N SER A 109 -21.63 6.86 2.06
CA SER A 109 -21.66 6.37 3.44
C SER A 109 -22.19 4.94 3.57
N GLY A 110 -21.88 4.31 4.69
CA GLY A 110 -22.39 2.96 5.01
C GLY A 110 -21.68 1.84 4.23
N GLY A 111 -20.43 2.09 3.83
CA GLY A 111 -19.56 1.06 3.28
C GLY A 111 -18.83 0.29 4.37
N TYR A 112 -18.20 -0.81 3.97
CA TYR A 112 -17.27 -1.54 4.80
C TYR A 112 -15.91 -1.63 4.12
N ALA A 113 -14.85 -1.55 4.90
CA ALA A 113 -13.50 -1.86 4.44
C ALA A 113 -13.06 -3.21 4.98
N THR A 114 -12.51 -4.05 4.11
CA THR A 114 -11.72 -5.25 4.45
C THR A 114 -10.30 -5.06 3.89
N TYR A 115 -9.47 -6.11 3.90
CA TYR A 115 -8.17 -6.06 3.25
C TYR A 115 -7.82 -7.30 2.42
N PHE A 116 -6.94 -7.09 1.43
CA PHE A 116 -6.40 -8.12 0.54
C PHE A 116 -4.89 -8.00 0.33
N TYR A 117 -4.32 -9.06 -0.23
CA TYR A 117 -2.94 -9.14 -0.73
C TYR A 117 -2.99 -9.35 -2.25
N GLN A 118 -2.21 -8.57 -3.00
CA GLN A 118 -1.98 -8.85 -4.43
C GLN A 118 -1.04 -10.04 -4.63
N ASN A 119 -0.11 -10.29 -3.72
CA ASN A 119 0.90 -11.35 -3.86
C ASN A 119 1.66 -11.28 -5.20
N GLY A 120 1.91 -10.07 -5.71
CA GLY A 120 2.58 -9.84 -6.99
C GLY A 120 1.75 -10.15 -8.23
N VAL A 121 0.43 -10.34 -8.10
CA VAL A 121 -0.49 -10.51 -9.22
C VAL A 121 -1.25 -9.21 -9.47
N ALA A 122 -1.26 -8.75 -10.72
CA ALA A 122 -1.98 -7.55 -11.10
C ALA A 122 -3.49 -7.71 -10.88
N GLY A 123 -4.11 -6.69 -10.29
CA GLY A 123 -5.56 -6.57 -10.21
C GLY A 123 -6.20 -6.31 -11.58
N ALA A 124 -7.52 -6.17 -11.61
CA ALA A 124 -8.33 -5.91 -12.79
C ALA A 124 -7.93 -4.63 -13.56
N CYS A 125 -7.27 -3.67 -12.89
CA CYS A 125 -6.72 -2.48 -13.56
C CYS A 125 -5.41 -2.74 -14.32
N GLY A 126 -4.82 -3.93 -14.21
CA GLY A 126 -3.72 -4.39 -15.06
C GLY A 126 -2.30 -4.03 -14.59
N THR A 127 -2.16 -3.42 -13.43
CA THR A 127 -0.86 -3.05 -12.82
C THR A 127 -0.61 -3.88 -11.56
N VAL A 128 0.62 -4.36 -11.40
CA VAL A 128 1.07 -5.01 -10.15
C VAL A 128 1.47 -3.93 -9.16
N HIS A 129 0.96 -4.04 -7.93
CA HIS A 129 1.28 -3.18 -6.80
C HIS A 129 1.75 -4.04 -5.62
N GLY A 130 2.48 -3.43 -4.70
CA GLY A 130 2.87 -4.06 -3.44
C GLY A 130 1.70 -4.19 -2.47
N ASP A 131 1.74 -5.18 -1.58
CA ASP A 131 0.68 -5.41 -0.57
C ASP A 131 0.53 -4.26 0.43
N TYR A 132 1.52 -3.35 0.50
CA TYR A 132 1.55 -2.16 1.35
C TYR A 132 1.43 -0.84 0.57
N ASP A 133 1.21 -0.89 -0.76
CA ASP A 133 0.92 0.32 -1.55
C ASP A 133 -0.45 0.89 -1.15
N MET A 134 -0.68 2.21 -1.27
CA MET A 134 -1.99 2.81 -0.97
C MET A 134 -3.00 2.58 -2.11
N ILE A 135 -3.45 1.34 -2.24
CA ILE A 135 -4.39 0.91 -3.28
C ILE A 135 -5.62 0.22 -2.69
N ALA A 136 -6.66 0.11 -3.51
CA ALA A 136 -7.89 -0.58 -3.17
C ALA A 136 -8.54 -1.27 -4.36
N ALA A 137 -9.28 -2.34 -4.07
CA ALA A 137 -10.28 -2.93 -4.94
C ALA A 137 -11.65 -2.30 -4.64
N ILE A 138 -12.33 -1.79 -5.66
CA ILE A 138 -13.68 -1.22 -5.49
C ILE A 138 -14.74 -2.29 -5.82
N ASP A 139 -15.87 -2.25 -5.13
CA ASP A 139 -17.02 -3.12 -5.41
C ASP A 139 -17.34 -3.25 -6.91
N GLN A 140 -17.71 -4.46 -7.32
CA GLN A 140 -17.90 -4.80 -8.73
C GLN A 140 -19.04 -4.04 -9.41
N ASP A 141 -20.13 -3.69 -8.71
CA ASP A 141 -21.20 -2.91 -9.32
C ASP A 141 -20.72 -1.51 -9.70
N ARG A 142 -19.73 -0.97 -8.97
CA ARG A 142 -19.05 0.29 -9.32
C ARG A 142 -17.96 0.08 -10.35
N TYR A 143 -17.18 -0.99 -10.23
CA TYR A 143 -16.12 -1.33 -11.17
C TYR A 143 -16.70 -1.52 -12.59
N GLY A 144 -17.84 -2.19 -12.68
CA GLY A 144 -18.56 -2.51 -13.90
C GLY A 144 -18.24 -3.92 -14.39
N ASN A 145 -17.48 -4.03 -15.48
CA ASN A 145 -17.14 -5.31 -16.08
C ASN A 145 -15.74 -5.76 -15.64
N SER A 146 -15.65 -6.78 -14.78
CA SER A 146 -14.38 -7.35 -14.28
C SER A 146 -13.41 -7.81 -15.37
N GLY A 147 -13.92 -8.13 -16.57
CA GLY A 147 -13.09 -8.52 -17.71
C GLY A 147 -12.51 -7.36 -18.51
N ALA A 148 -12.76 -6.11 -18.12
CA ALA A 148 -12.29 -4.91 -18.79
C ALA A 148 -11.76 -3.89 -17.79
N VAL A 149 -10.72 -3.14 -18.17
CA VAL A 149 -10.18 -2.07 -17.31
C VAL A 149 -11.26 -1.00 -17.12
N SER A 150 -11.68 -0.81 -15.87
CA SER A 150 -12.69 0.20 -15.51
C SER A 150 -12.18 1.63 -15.74
N SER A 151 -13.11 2.55 -16.05
CA SER A 151 -12.82 3.99 -16.06
C SER A 151 -12.47 4.56 -14.67
N LEU A 152 -12.67 3.77 -13.61
CA LEU A 152 -12.30 4.12 -12.25
C LEU A 152 -10.85 3.79 -11.90
N CYS A 153 -10.19 2.93 -12.68
CA CYS A 153 -8.79 2.59 -12.47
C CYS A 153 -7.90 3.84 -12.47
N GLY A 154 -7.05 3.98 -11.45
CA GLY A 154 -6.17 5.14 -11.28
C GLY A 154 -6.83 6.35 -10.62
N LYS A 155 -8.16 6.35 -10.42
CA LYS A 155 -8.81 7.38 -9.60
C LYS A 155 -8.52 7.15 -8.14
N GLN A 156 -8.53 8.23 -7.36
CA GLN A 156 -8.30 8.18 -5.93
C GLN A 156 -9.59 8.39 -5.13
N VAL A 157 -9.69 7.69 -4.01
CA VAL A 157 -10.74 7.89 -3.02
C VAL A 157 -10.11 8.13 -1.66
N LYS A 158 -10.69 9.06 -0.91
CA LYS A 158 -10.35 9.27 0.50
C LYS A 158 -11.37 8.52 1.34
N ILE A 159 -10.89 7.61 2.16
CA ILE A 159 -11.68 6.70 2.99
C ILE A 159 -11.52 7.15 4.44
N THR A 160 -12.62 7.15 5.18
CA THR A 160 -12.70 7.51 6.59
C THR A 160 -13.32 6.37 7.35
N ASN A 161 -12.61 5.82 8.33
CA ASN A 161 -13.18 4.89 9.30
C ASN A 161 -14.13 5.67 10.23
N THR A 162 -15.41 5.31 10.25
CA THR A 162 -16.45 6.08 10.98
C THR A 162 -16.42 5.88 12.49
N GLU A 163 -15.65 4.90 12.98
CA GLU A 163 -15.54 4.62 14.42
C GLU A 163 -14.41 5.42 15.07
N ASN A 164 -13.26 5.54 14.38
CA ASN A 164 -12.06 6.19 14.91
C ASN A 164 -11.65 7.48 14.17
N GLN A 165 -12.36 7.83 13.10
CA GLN A 165 -12.15 9.02 12.26
C GLN A 165 -10.77 9.10 11.57
N LYS A 166 -9.99 8.01 11.54
CA LYS A 166 -8.76 7.93 10.74
C LYS A 166 -9.10 7.88 9.26
N THR A 167 -8.20 8.42 8.44
CA THR A 167 -8.39 8.51 7.00
C THR A 167 -7.19 7.99 6.22
N VAL A 168 -7.45 7.46 5.03
CA VAL A 168 -6.45 7.06 4.05
C VAL A 168 -6.93 7.42 2.65
N THR A 169 -6.01 7.89 1.81
CA THR A 169 -6.28 8.09 0.38
C THR A 169 -5.66 6.96 -0.40
N VAL A 170 -6.46 6.28 -1.22
CA VAL A 170 -6.04 5.11 -1.99
C VAL A 170 -6.36 5.27 -3.46
N THR A 171 -5.56 4.62 -4.31
CA THR A 171 -5.82 4.49 -5.75
C THR A 171 -6.66 3.24 -6.03
N ILE A 172 -7.71 3.37 -6.83
CA ILE A 172 -8.50 2.23 -7.31
C ILE A 172 -7.63 1.44 -8.30
N ALA A 173 -7.29 0.21 -7.93
CA ALA A 173 -6.37 -0.65 -8.67
C ALA A 173 -6.94 -2.03 -8.99
N ASP A 174 -8.10 -2.37 -8.44
CA ASP A 174 -8.69 -3.70 -8.62
C ASP A 174 -10.23 -3.68 -8.54
N ASP A 175 -10.81 -4.80 -8.92
CA ASP A 175 -12.23 -5.13 -8.80
C ASP A 175 -12.46 -6.03 -7.59
N CYS A 176 -13.54 -5.80 -6.85
CA CYS A 176 -13.94 -6.59 -5.70
C CYS A 176 -15.33 -7.25 -5.93
N PRO A 177 -15.39 -8.45 -6.52
CA PRO A 177 -16.64 -9.19 -6.75
C PRO A 177 -17.36 -9.64 -5.48
N THR A 178 -16.65 -9.69 -4.36
CA THR A 178 -17.15 -10.24 -3.08
C THR A 178 -17.35 -9.16 -2.02
N CYS A 179 -17.27 -7.89 -2.40
CA CYS A 179 -17.53 -6.78 -1.49
C CYS A 179 -18.97 -6.82 -0.97
N ASP A 180 -19.16 -6.53 0.32
CA ASP A 180 -20.45 -6.73 1.01
C ASP A 180 -21.61 -5.93 0.41
N ASN A 181 -21.30 -4.74 -0.10
CA ASN A 181 -22.26 -3.88 -0.78
C ASN A 181 -21.54 -2.89 -1.68
N SER A 182 -22.33 -2.13 -2.45
CA SER A 182 -21.80 -1.17 -3.42
C SER A 182 -20.93 -0.06 -2.82
N ASN A 183 -20.98 0.21 -1.53
CA ASN A 183 -20.11 1.22 -0.88
C ASN A 183 -18.87 0.59 -0.23
N SER A 184 -18.71 -0.73 -0.29
CA SER A 184 -17.59 -1.44 0.32
C SER A 184 -16.35 -1.38 -0.57
N ILE A 185 -15.18 -1.36 0.07
CA ILE A 185 -13.87 -1.21 -0.57
C ILE A 185 -12.91 -2.19 0.09
N ASP A 186 -12.26 -3.05 -0.68
CA ASP A 186 -11.25 -3.96 -0.16
C ASP A 186 -9.87 -3.31 -0.29
N LEU A 187 -9.23 -3.02 0.84
CA LEU A 187 -7.98 -2.27 0.88
C LEU A 187 -6.77 -3.18 0.74
N SER A 188 -5.70 -2.70 0.15
CA SER A 188 -4.40 -3.32 0.44
C SER A 188 -4.13 -3.34 1.94
N VAL A 189 -3.33 -4.29 2.40
CA VAL A 189 -2.95 -4.43 3.82
C VAL A 189 -2.39 -3.11 4.36
N GLY A 190 -1.48 -2.46 3.63
CA GLY A 190 -0.92 -1.17 4.06
C GLY A 190 -1.96 -0.04 4.16
N ALA A 191 -2.93 0.00 3.25
CA ALA A 191 -4.00 1.00 3.32
C ALA A 191 -5.00 0.72 4.46
N PHE A 192 -5.30 -0.55 4.75
CA PHE A 192 -6.17 -0.90 5.87
C PHE A 192 -5.54 -0.54 7.21
N GLU A 193 -4.25 -0.84 7.39
CA GLU A 193 -3.48 -0.53 8.61
C GLU A 193 -3.41 0.99 8.90
N ALA A 194 -3.57 1.84 7.87
CA ALA A 194 -3.65 3.28 8.07
C ALA A 194 -4.91 3.73 8.81
N ILE A 195 -6.00 2.95 8.75
CA ILE A 195 -7.30 3.30 9.35
C ILE A 195 -7.82 2.32 10.41
N ALA A 196 -7.26 1.11 10.51
CA ALA A 196 -7.73 0.06 11.42
C ALA A 196 -6.65 -0.99 11.68
N ASP A 197 -6.75 -1.72 12.80
CA ASP A 197 -5.88 -2.88 13.04
C ASP A 197 -6.38 -4.09 12.24
N LEU A 198 -5.48 -4.85 11.61
CA LEU A 198 -5.84 -6.04 10.80
C LEU A 198 -6.67 -7.07 11.60
N SER A 199 -6.53 -7.10 12.93
CA SER A 199 -7.31 -7.96 13.82
C SER A 199 -8.81 -7.65 13.83
N GLN A 200 -9.21 -6.44 13.44
CA GLN A 200 -10.62 -6.07 13.29
C GLN A 200 -11.26 -6.77 12.09
N GLY A 201 -10.47 -7.07 11.04
CA GLY A 201 -10.91 -7.77 9.83
C GLY A 201 -11.77 -6.94 8.89
N ILE A 202 -12.75 -6.22 9.44
CA ILE A 202 -13.69 -5.36 8.74
C ILE A 202 -14.01 -4.13 9.58
N VAL A 203 -14.12 -2.96 8.95
CA VAL A 203 -14.51 -1.71 9.63
C VAL A 203 -15.53 -0.92 8.83
N SER A 204 -16.36 -0.14 9.53
CA SER A 204 -17.32 0.77 8.89
C SER A 204 -16.61 1.99 8.30
N ILE A 205 -16.91 2.32 7.04
CA ILE A 205 -16.28 3.43 6.33
C ILE A 205 -17.28 4.33 5.60
N ASP A 206 -16.87 5.58 5.49
CA ASP A 206 -17.40 6.56 4.54
C ASP A 206 -16.26 6.97 3.59
N TRP A 207 -16.57 7.28 2.34
CA TRP A 207 -15.54 7.71 1.39
C TRP A 207 -16.02 8.70 0.35
N GLU A 208 -15.07 9.41 -0.26
CA GLU A 208 -15.31 10.40 -1.31
C GLU A 208 -14.24 10.27 -2.39
N TYR A 209 -14.58 10.59 -3.65
CA TYR A 209 -13.58 10.73 -4.69
C TYR A 209 -12.70 11.95 -4.41
N VAL A 210 -11.38 11.79 -4.59
CA VAL A 210 -10.45 12.90 -4.59
C VAL A 210 -10.47 13.55 -5.97
N ASN A 211 -10.75 14.85 -6.01
CA ASN A 211 -10.89 15.65 -7.23
C ASN A 211 -9.58 16.35 -7.60
#